data_AF-A0A930U7W4-F1
#
_entry.id   AF-A0A930U7W4-F1
#
_cell.length_a   1.000
_cell.length_b   1.000
_cell.length_c   1.000
_cell.angle_alpha   90.00
_cell.angle_beta   90.00
_cell.angle_gamma   90.00
#
_symmetry.space_group_name_H-M   'P 1'
#
loop_
_entity.id
_entity.type
_entity.pdbx_description
1 polymer ?
#
loop_
_entity_poly.entity_id
_entity_poly.type
_entity_poly.pdbx_seq_one_letter_code
_entity_poly.pdbx_strand_id
1 'polypeptide(L)'
;MTDTDIAYAIALALAEDSLKVQVTQAPPYLYVVLDRTGDHPDYDRVTAITRTVIKGLKPPDIQAVAIYSRPLGATDPDWETYFYTITPAPPPRTATRP
;
A
#
# COMPACT_ATOMS: atom_id res chain seq x y z
N MET A 1 -15.29 2.62 3.55
CA MET A 1 -14.45 2.42 2.34
C MET A 1 -14.00 0.98 2.36
N THR A 2 -14.25 0.23 1.30
CA THR A 2 -13.94 -1.20 1.25
C THR A 2 -12.51 -1.44 0.77
N ASP A 3 -11.99 -2.63 1.05
CA ASP A 3 -10.77 -3.17 0.43
C ASP A 3 -10.87 -3.18 -1.10
N THR A 4 -12.04 -3.50 -1.64
CA THR A 4 -12.32 -3.51 -3.08
C THR A 4 -12.19 -2.10 -3.69
N ASP A 5 -12.67 -1.06 -3.00
CA ASP A 5 -12.54 0.33 -3.47
C ASP A 5 -11.07 0.77 -3.54
N ILE A 6 -10.27 0.38 -2.54
CA ILE A 6 -8.83 0.69 -2.50
C ILE A 6 -8.11 -0.06 -3.63
N ALA A 7 -8.39 -1.36 -3.79
CA ALA A 7 -7.80 -2.17 -4.85
C ALA A 7 -8.10 -1.59 -6.23
N TYR A 8 -9.36 -1.21 -6.48
CA TYR A 8 -9.77 -0.58 -7.73
C TYR A 8 -9.06 0.76 -7.98
N ALA A 9 -8.96 1.62 -6.96
CA ALA A 9 -8.28 2.91 -7.09
C ALA A 9 -6.78 2.76 -7.38
N ILE A 10 -6.10 1.80 -6.75
CA ILE A 10 -4.70 1.50 -7.02
C ILE A 10 -4.54 0.94 -8.43
N ALA A 11 -5.34 -0.07 -8.81
CA ALA A 11 -5.28 -0.67 -10.14
C ALA A 11 -5.50 0.37 -11.25
N LEU A 12 -6.51 1.23 -11.08
CA LEU A 12 -6.82 2.31 -12.02
C LEU A 12 -5.67 3.31 -12.14
N ALA A 13 -5.01 3.66 -11.03
CA ALA A 13 -3.91 4.62 -11.02
C ALA A 13 -2.61 4.03 -11.59
N LEU A 14 -2.38 2.73 -11.44
CA LEU A 14 -1.26 2.03 -12.07
C LEU A 14 -1.45 1.96 -13.58
N ALA A 15 -2.67 1.67 -14.04
CA ALA A 15 -3.01 1.48 -15.46
C ALA A 15 -2.13 0.43 -16.16
N GLU A 16 -1.82 -0.66 -15.44
CA GLU A 16 -0.97 -1.76 -15.92
C GLU A 16 -1.82 -3.05 -16.05
N ASP A 17 -2.09 -3.49 -17.28
CA ASP A 17 -2.93 -4.68 -17.55
C ASP A 17 -2.30 -6.00 -17.04
N SER A 18 -0.98 -6.01 -16.83
CA SER A 18 -0.21 -7.17 -16.38
C SER A 18 -0.20 -7.36 -14.85
N LEU A 19 -0.84 -6.45 -14.11
CA LEU A 19 -0.89 -6.45 -12.65
C LEU A 19 -2.33 -6.56 -12.15
N LYS A 20 -2.61 -7.62 -11.39
CA LYS A 20 -3.84 -7.68 -10.59
C LYS A 20 -3.54 -7.24 -9.17
N VAL A 21 -4.27 -6.22 -8.72
CA VAL A 21 -4.14 -5.67 -7.38
C VAL A 21 -5.18 -6.31 -6.47
N GLN A 22 -4.71 -6.93 -5.39
CA GLN A 22 -5.53 -7.39 -4.28
C GLN A 22 -5.20 -6.56 -3.06
N VAL A 23 -6.20 -6.26 -2.25
CA VAL A 23 -6.02 -5.49 -1.02
C VAL A 23 -6.70 -6.23 0.13
N THR A 24 -6.05 -6.24 1.28
CA THR A 24 -6.63 -6.74 2.52
C THR A 24 -6.41 -5.71 3.62
N GLN A 25 -7.50 -5.25 4.22
CA GLN A 25 -7.45 -4.37 5.38
C GLN A 25 -7.37 -5.21 6.65
N ALA A 26 -6.31 -5.01 7.43
CA ALA A 26 -6.14 -5.62 8.75
C ALA A 26 -5.57 -4.56 9.69
N PRO A 27 -6.40 -3.60 10.15
CA PRO A 27 -5.94 -2.47 10.95
C PRO A 27 -5.02 -2.90 12.11
N PRO A 28 -3.87 -2.22 12.32
CA PRO A 28 -3.47 -0.95 11.71
C PRO A 28 -2.78 -1.06 10.34
N TYR A 29 -2.79 -2.23 9.71
CA TYR A 29 -2.06 -2.53 8.48
C TYR A 29 -2.98 -2.65 7.26
N LEU A 30 -2.47 -2.23 6.11
CA LEU A 30 -3.04 -2.48 4.80
C LEU A 30 -2.07 -3.32 3.99
N TYR A 31 -2.53 -4.48 3.54
CA TYR A 31 -1.74 -5.36 2.67
C TYR A 31 -2.19 -5.17 1.23
N VAL A 32 -1.25 -4.89 0.34
CA VAL A 32 -1.47 -4.78 -1.10
C VAL A 32 -0.66 -5.89 -1.76
N VAL A 33 -1.33 -6.78 -2.48
CA VAL A 33 -0.68 -7.86 -3.22
C VAL A 33 -0.81 -7.57 -4.71
N LEU A 34 0.32 -7.63 -5.41
CA LEU A 34 0.44 -7.43 -6.85
C LEU A 34 0.71 -8.79 -7.50
N ASP A 35 -0.34 -9.41 -8.03
CA ASP A 35 -0.19 -10.62 -8.82
C ASP A 35 0.22 -10.23 -10.25
N ARG A 36 1.44 -10.60 -10.66
CA ARG A 36 2.01 -10.26 -11.97
C ARG A 36 1.88 -11.41 -12.97
N THR A 37 1.43 -11.12 -14.18
CA THR A 37 1.41 -12.09 -15.29
C THR A 37 2.63 -12.00 -16.22
N GLY A 38 3.48 -10.99 -16.04
CA GLY A 38 4.68 -10.76 -16.84
C GLY A 38 5.91 -10.41 -16.00
N ASP A 39 6.80 -9.61 -16.58
CA ASP A 39 8.05 -9.18 -15.94
C ASP A 39 7.83 -8.35 -14.67
N HIS A 40 8.94 -8.08 -13.97
CA HIS A 40 8.93 -7.22 -12.79
C HIS A 40 8.47 -5.81 -13.18
N PRO A 41 7.44 -5.25 -12.53
CA PRO A 41 7.05 -3.87 -12.77
C PRO A 41 8.10 -2.91 -12.19
N ASP A 42 7.99 -1.64 -12.56
CA ASP A 42 8.73 -0.57 -11.90
C ASP A 42 8.21 -0.40 -10.46
N TYR A 43 8.87 -1.06 -9.51
CA TYR A 43 8.47 -1.09 -8.11
C TYR A 43 8.52 0.28 -7.43
N ASP A 44 9.41 1.18 -7.87
CA ASP A 44 9.48 2.54 -7.34
C ASP A 44 8.26 3.36 -7.77
N ARG A 45 7.91 3.26 -9.06
CA ARG A 45 6.68 3.88 -9.60
C ARG A 45 5.44 3.32 -8.93
N VAL A 46 5.34 1.99 -8.80
CA VAL A 46 4.22 1.32 -8.13
C VAL A 46 4.07 1.82 -6.69
N THR A 47 5.17 1.83 -5.93
CA THR A 47 5.16 2.29 -4.52
C THR A 47 4.74 3.76 -4.41
N ALA A 48 5.24 4.62 -5.30
CA ALA A 48 4.88 6.04 -5.33
C ALA A 48 3.39 6.26 -5.66
N ILE A 49 2.85 5.52 -6.63
CA ILE A 49 1.42 5.58 -7.00
C ILE A 49 0.56 5.07 -5.85
N THR A 50 0.83 3.89 -5.30
CA THR A 50 0.10 3.34 -4.17
C THR A 50 0.12 4.31 -2.98
N ARG A 51 1.28 4.89 -2.64
CA ARG A 51 1.38 5.90 -1.57
C ARG A 51 0.50 7.11 -1.85
N THR A 52 0.48 7.60 -3.09
CA THR A 52 -0.33 8.77 -3.49
C THR A 52 -1.83 8.47 -3.36
N VAL A 53 -2.26 7.30 -3.84
CA VAL A 53 -3.64 6.82 -3.76
C VAL A 53 -4.08 6.69 -2.30
N ILE A 54 -3.30 6.01 -1.46
CA ILE A 54 -3.63 5.84 -0.04
C ILE A 54 -3.68 7.18 0.71
N LYS A 55 -2.76 8.11 0.42
CA LYS A 55 -2.79 9.46 1.01
C LYS A 55 -4.04 10.25 0.60
N GLY A 56 -4.50 10.10 -0.65
CA GLY A 56 -5.71 10.75 -1.15
C GLY A 56 -6.98 10.18 -0.52
N LEU A 57 -7.03 8.86 -0.36
CA LEU A 57 -8.21 8.16 0.17
C LEU A 57 -8.34 8.22 1.69
N LYS A 58 -7.23 8.41 2.41
CA LYS A 58 -7.17 8.50 3.89
C LYS A 58 -7.99 7.39 4.56
N PRO A 59 -7.70 6.10 4.30
CA PRO A 59 -8.43 5.02 4.93
C PRO A 59 -8.34 5.14 6.47
N PRO A 60 -9.46 5.09 7.19
CA PRO A 60 -9.45 5.19 8.65
C PRO A 60 -8.69 4.00 9.24
N ASP A 61 -8.06 4.21 10.39
CA ASP A 61 -7.38 3.18 11.19
C ASP A 61 -6.18 2.47 10.50
N ILE A 62 -5.77 2.90 9.31
CA ILE A 62 -4.58 2.40 8.62
C ILE A 62 -3.38 3.29 8.91
N GLN A 63 -2.33 2.70 9.48
CA GLN A 63 -1.09 3.37 9.86
C GLN A 63 0.09 2.97 8.97
N ALA A 64 0.05 1.76 8.41
CA ALA A 64 1.10 1.20 7.59
C ALA A 64 0.52 0.46 6.39
N VAL A 65 1.24 0.52 5.28
CA VAL A 65 0.94 -0.22 4.05
C VAL A 65 2.13 -1.11 3.74
N ALA A 66 1.88 -2.40 3.56
CA ALA A 66 2.84 -3.34 3.01
C ALA A 66 2.40 -3.71 1.59
N ILE A 67 3.34 -3.69 0.65
CA ILE A 67 3.13 -4.10 -0.74
C ILE A 67 3.95 -5.34 -0.98
N TYR A 68 3.31 -6.37 -1.50
CA TYR A 68 3.94 -7.63 -1.93
C TYR A 68 3.75 -7.78 -3.42
N SER A 69 4.75 -8.31 -4.11
CA SER A 69 4.62 -8.74 -5.50
C SER A 69 4.94 -10.21 -5.62
N ARG A 70 4.17 -10.91 -6.45
CA ARG A 70 4.36 -12.34 -6.75
C ARG A 70 3.89 -12.69 -8.16
N PRO A 71 4.50 -13.66 -8.84
CA PRO A 71 3.93 -14.24 -10.06
C PRO A 71 2.49 -14.73 -9.82
N LEU A 72 1.61 -14.56 -10.81
CA LEU A 72 0.24 -15.04 -10.71
C LEU A 72 0.21 -16.54 -10.44
N GLY A 73 -0.40 -16.94 -9.32
CA GLY A 73 -0.48 -18.34 -8.88
C GLY A 73 0.66 -18.78 -7.95
N ALA A 74 1.68 -17.95 -7.72
CA ALA A 74 2.68 -18.20 -6.70
C ALA A 74 2.10 -17.95 -5.29
N THR A 75 2.60 -18.71 -4.32
CA THR A 75 2.25 -18.51 -2.90
C THR A 75 3.11 -17.41 -2.30
N ASP A 76 4.43 -17.50 -2.51
CA ASP A 76 5.41 -16.62 -1.88
C ASP A 76 5.69 -15.38 -2.73
N PRO A 77 5.81 -14.19 -2.10
CA PRO A 77 6.26 -12.99 -2.78
C PRO A 77 7.75 -13.05 -3.09
N ASP A 78 8.10 -12.56 -4.27
CA ASP A 78 9.49 -12.40 -4.70
C ASP A 78 10.00 -10.97 -4.49
N TRP A 79 9.10 -10.05 -4.11
CA TRP A 79 9.45 -8.69 -3.73
C TRP A 79 8.47 -8.14 -2.69
N GLU A 80 8.97 -7.31 -1.77
CA GLU A 80 8.18 -6.63 -0.75
C GLU A 80 8.70 -5.22 -0.43
N THR A 81 7.81 -4.34 0.00
CA THR A 81 8.14 -3.07 0.62
C THR A 81 7.07 -2.65 1.61
N TYR A 82 7.37 -1.66 2.46
CA TYR A 82 6.40 -1.09 3.38
C TYR A 82 6.62 0.41 3.58
N PHE A 83 5.53 1.13 3.90
CA PHE A 83 5.61 2.52 4.31
C PHE A 83 4.51 2.89 5.30
N TYR A 84 4.75 3.92 6.10
CA TYR A 84 3.77 4.47 7.03
C TYR A 84 2.92 5.57 6.37
N THR A 85 1.62 5.57 6.67
CA THR A 85 0.64 6.56 6.18
C THR A 85 0.57 7.79 7.07
N ILE A 86 0.74 7.60 8.38
CA ILE A 86 0.91 8.66 9.35
C ILE A 86 2.39 9.01 9.43
N THR A 87 2.71 10.29 9.24
CA THR A 87 3.87 10.86 9.92
C THR A 87 3.62 10.61 11.42
N PRO A 88 4.48 9.90 12.17
CA PRO A 88 4.28 9.81 13.61
C PRO A 88 4.13 11.23 14.13
N ALA A 89 3.01 11.51 14.81
CA ALA A 89 2.82 12.79 15.45
C ALA A 89 4.07 13.03 16.31
N PRO A 90 4.76 14.19 16.19
CA PRO A 90 5.86 14.48 17.08
C PRO A 90 5.36 14.27 18.51
N PRO A 91 6.15 13.64 19.40
CA PRO A 91 5.71 13.40 20.77
C PRO A 91 5.19 14.73 21.34
N PRO A 92 4.09 14.71 22.12
CA PRO A 92 3.59 15.93 22.74
C PRO A 92 4.79 16.55 23.45
N ARG A 93 5.12 17.81 23.11
CA ARG A 93 6.13 18.57 23.84
C ARG A 93 5.64 18.58 25.28
N THR A 94 6.19 17.72 26.12
CA THR A 94 6.08 17.84 27.56
C THR A 94 6.57 19.24 27.84
N ALA A 95 5.65 20.13 28.22
CA ALA A 95 6.00 21.46 28.67
C ALA A 95 6.91 21.25 29.88
N THR A 96 8.22 21.26 29.65
CA THR A 96 9.21 21.34 30.72
C THR A 96 8.97 22.70 31.34
N ARG A 97 8.30 22.71 32.48
CA ARG A 97 8.10 23.88 33.30
C ARG A 97 9.30 23.98 34.26
N PRO A 98 10.22 24.93 34.06
CA PRO A 98 10.87 25.62 35.16
C PRO A 98 10.06 26.86 35.54
#